data_AF-A0A2V5X326-F1
#
_entry.id   AF-A0A2V5X326-F1
#
_cell.length_a   1.000
_cell.length_b   1.000
_cell.length_c   1.000
_cell.angle_alpha   90.00
_cell.angle_beta   90.00
_cell.angle_gamma   90.00
#
_symmetry.space_group_name_H-M   'P 1'
#
loop_
_entity.id
_entity.type
_entity.pdbx_description
1 polymer ?
#
loop_
_entity_poly.entity_id
_entity_poly.type
_entity_poly.pdbx_seq_one_letter_code
_entity_poly.pdbx_strand_id
1 'polypeptide(L)'
;MTIAVKCSLVVALVSICIMSHRAFGAADWQIIKVNGHDYLTIENISKFYGLPAEVTSSGDKVQTETVKNPLEFVGGSREVVINGARSWLCFPLIEQDGKFLVSRTDVAKTIEPLVRPHRVPNVGNVETVVLDPGHGGHDKGAVCRYGSEKDFALDVARKLCALLQTKGLRVIMTREGDYFVPLDVRAQIANAARNSIFVSIHFNATNDDPDATGFEIFSFTPRGAPSTSDNAVTPTSLSMQAGTVVDNQSLALSACIYHSLLGHIPEFDRGIKRARFAVLRLTRVPAVLVEGGFLTERGESRLIANKDWRDKLAAAISVGIENYHSLAVKKQPPMLVADYRRQTKSAPTEPVIREGDLKEADLSLINLIGKSAFPSPQQTSTPSQRVSIESAPIVP
;
A
#
# COMPACT_ATOMS: atom_id res chain seq x y z
N MET A 1 62.93 -59.62 23.48
CA MET A 1 63.05 -58.34 22.75
C MET A 1 61.77 -58.13 21.98
N THR A 2 60.88 -57.29 22.50
CA THR A 2 59.53 -57.09 21.97
C THR A 2 59.41 -55.62 21.58
N ILE A 3 59.20 -55.34 20.29
CA ILE A 3 59.02 -53.98 19.76
C ILE A 3 57.54 -53.64 19.89
N ALA A 4 57.20 -52.60 20.65
CA ALA A 4 55.86 -52.04 20.73
C ALA A 4 55.88 -50.59 20.22
N VAL A 5 55.21 -50.36 19.09
CA VAL A 5 54.99 -49.05 18.47
C VAL A 5 53.90 -48.32 19.27
N LYS A 6 54.22 -47.15 19.83
CA LYS A 6 53.23 -46.25 20.45
C LYS A 6 52.59 -45.38 19.39
N CYS A 7 51.27 -45.53 19.20
CA CYS A 7 50.45 -44.64 18.40
C CYS A 7 49.77 -43.63 19.35
N SER A 8 50.08 -42.33 19.21
CA SER A 8 49.46 -41.25 19.99
C SER A 8 48.13 -40.84 19.34
N LEU A 9 47.03 -41.00 20.07
CA LEU A 9 45.70 -40.50 19.69
C LEU A 9 45.49 -39.14 20.35
N VAL A 10 45.38 -38.07 19.56
CA VAL A 10 44.99 -36.73 20.02
C VAL A 10 43.46 -36.70 20.12
N VAL A 11 42.93 -36.58 21.34
CA VAL A 11 41.49 -36.38 21.58
C VAL A 11 41.21 -34.88 21.57
N ALA A 12 40.52 -34.40 20.54
CA ALA A 12 40.00 -33.04 20.49
C ALA A 12 38.73 -32.94 21.35
N LEU A 13 38.77 -32.14 22.41
CA LEU A 13 37.60 -31.75 23.20
C LEU A 13 36.74 -30.78 22.39
N VAL A 14 35.57 -31.24 21.94
CA VAL A 14 34.51 -30.38 21.40
C VAL A 14 33.72 -29.82 22.58
N SER A 15 33.96 -28.56 22.92
CA SER A 15 33.10 -27.80 23.84
C SER A 15 31.75 -27.56 23.19
N ILE A 16 30.74 -28.32 23.61
CA ILE A 16 29.33 -28.08 23.26
C ILE A 16 28.87 -26.88 24.10
N CYS A 17 28.88 -25.69 23.51
CA CYS A 17 28.14 -24.55 24.03
C CYS A 17 26.65 -24.85 23.92
N ILE A 18 26.04 -25.35 25.00
CA ILE A 18 24.59 -25.37 25.15
C ILE A 18 24.15 -23.92 25.35
N MET A 19 23.87 -23.24 24.24
CA MET A 19 23.14 -21.98 24.28
C MET A 19 21.74 -22.31 24.81
N SER A 20 21.51 -22.02 26.09
CA SER A 20 20.19 -22.01 26.67
C SER A 20 19.34 -21.00 25.92
N HIS A 21 18.55 -21.47 24.96
CA HIS A 21 17.44 -20.68 24.43
C HIS A 21 16.51 -20.42 25.60
N ARG A 22 16.56 -19.22 26.18
CA ARG A 22 15.42 -18.71 26.93
C ARG A 22 14.25 -18.70 25.96
N ALA A 23 13.33 -19.64 26.12
CA ALA A 23 11.99 -19.49 25.60
C ALA A 23 11.51 -18.14 26.14
N PHE A 24 11.38 -17.14 25.27
CA PHE A 24 10.64 -15.95 25.60
C PHE A 24 9.22 -16.43 25.87
N GLY A 25 8.87 -16.61 27.15
CA GLY A 25 7.48 -16.76 27.56
C GLY A 25 6.70 -15.62 26.92
N ALA A 26 5.52 -15.93 26.37
CA ALA A 26 4.63 -14.92 25.82
C ALA A 26 4.57 -13.76 26.83
N ALA A 27 5.00 -12.57 26.42
CA ALA A 27 4.82 -11.41 27.28
C ALA A 27 3.31 -11.30 27.55
N ASP A 28 2.90 -11.49 28.80
CA ASP A 28 1.48 -11.47 29.14
C ASP A 28 0.91 -10.12 28.71
N TRP A 29 -0.04 -10.16 27.77
CA TRP A 29 -0.77 -8.97 27.34
C TRP A 29 -1.61 -8.48 28.51
N GLN A 30 -1.30 -7.28 29.01
CA GLN A 30 -2.02 -6.66 30.11
C GLN A 30 -3.18 -5.84 29.55
N ILE A 31 -4.36 -6.44 29.57
CA ILE A 31 -5.58 -5.79 29.08
C ILE A 31 -6.09 -4.80 30.13
N ILE A 32 -6.27 -3.55 29.71
CA ILE A 32 -6.94 -2.50 30.47
C ILE A 32 -8.33 -2.28 29.84
N LYS A 33 -9.38 -2.28 30.66
CA LYS A 33 -10.75 -2.03 30.18
C LYS A 33 -11.10 -0.56 30.32
N VAL A 34 -11.47 0.07 29.20
CA VAL A 34 -11.94 1.46 29.17
C VAL A 34 -13.30 1.48 28.48
N ASN A 35 -14.35 1.90 29.19
CA ASN A 35 -15.73 1.94 28.67
C ASN A 35 -16.18 0.63 27.99
N GLY A 36 -15.77 -0.52 28.52
CA GLY A 36 -16.11 -1.84 27.98
C GLY A 36 -15.22 -2.32 26.82
N HIS A 37 -14.26 -1.52 26.36
CA HIS A 37 -13.30 -1.88 25.32
C HIS A 37 -11.95 -2.30 25.90
N ASP A 38 -11.26 -3.21 25.23
CA ASP A 38 -9.94 -3.70 25.61
C ASP A 38 -8.84 -2.80 25.04
N TYR A 39 -7.92 -2.38 25.89
CA TYR A 39 -6.75 -1.57 25.56
C TYR A 39 -5.46 -2.18 26.12
N LEU A 40 -4.33 -1.78 25.56
CA LEU A 40 -3.00 -2.18 25.99
C LEU A 40 -2.11 -0.95 26.07
N THR A 41 -1.17 -0.93 27.02
CA THR A 41 -0.23 0.19 27.14
C THR A 41 0.81 0.16 26.02
N ILE A 42 1.34 1.33 25.66
CA ILE A 42 2.44 1.43 24.71
C ILE A 42 3.66 0.61 25.18
N GLU A 43 3.98 0.59 26.48
CA GLU A 43 5.09 -0.20 27.01
C GLU A 43 4.86 -1.70 26.81
N ASN A 44 3.63 -2.18 27.00
CA ASN A 44 3.30 -3.59 26.78
C ASN A 44 3.43 -3.97 25.30
N ILE A 45 2.96 -3.10 24.40
CA ILE A 45 3.10 -3.24 22.95
C ILE A 45 4.58 -3.25 22.56
N SER A 46 5.34 -2.23 22.95
CA SER A 46 6.76 -2.09 22.65
C SER A 46 7.57 -3.28 23.15
N LYS A 47 7.31 -3.76 24.38
CA LYS A 47 7.95 -4.97 24.91
C LYS A 47 7.68 -6.20 24.03
N PHE A 48 6.45 -6.38 23.56
CA PHE A 48 6.08 -7.51 22.70
C PHE A 48 6.74 -7.43 21.31
N TYR A 49 6.82 -6.24 20.73
CA TYR A 49 7.45 -6.03 19.42
C TYR A 49 8.97 -5.89 19.48
N GLY A 50 9.58 -5.88 20.68
CA GLY A 50 11.02 -5.68 20.87
C GLY A 50 11.46 -4.26 20.53
N LEU A 51 10.59 -3.28 20.75
CA LEU A 51 10.86 -1.86 20.53
C LEU A 51 11.32 -1.24 21.86
N PRO A 52 12.51 -0.60 21.95
CA PRO A 52 12.82 0.30 23.05
C PRO A 52 11.70 1.32 23.25
N ALA A 53 10.95 1.18 24.32
CA ALA A 53 9.96 2.15 24.74
C ALA A 53 10.70 3.30 25.44
N GLU A 54 11.40 4.14 24.69
CA GLU A 54 11.69 5.48 25.17
C GLU A 54 10.46 6.33 24.86
N VAL A 55 9.54 6.40 25.83
CA VAL A 55 8.44 7.36 25.78
C VAL A 55 9.03 8.74 25.99
N THR A 56 9.46 9.37 24.91
CA THR A 56 9.80 10.79 24.91
C THR A 56 8.51 11.56 24.71
N SER A 57 7.91 12.03 25.81
CA SER A 57 6.80 12.97 25.75
C SER A 57 7.38 14.35 25.38
N SER A 58 7.28 14.73 24.12
CA SER A 58 7.48 16.12 23.68
C SER A 58 6.11 16.69 23.31
N GLY A 59 5.48 17.41 24.23
CA GLY A 59 4.10 17.86 24.07
C GLY A 59 3.12 16.69 23.93
N ASP A 60 2.21 16.77 22.95
CA ASP A 60 1.17 15.75 22.69
C ASP A 60 1.68 14.51 21.94
N LYS A 61 2.97 14.38 21.62
CA LYS A 61 3.51 13.25 20.84
C LYS A 61 4.16 12.21 21.74
N VAL A 62 3.90 10.94 21.43
CA VAL A 62 4.50 9.79 22.09
C VAL A 62 5.26 8.98 21.06
N GLN A 63 6.58 9.07 21.11
CA GLN A 63 7.43 8.29 20.22
C GLN A 63 7.85 6.99 20.92
N THR A 64 7.94 5.92 20.14
CA THR A 64 8.68 4.71 20.52
C THR A 64 9.71 4.48 19.43
N GLU A 65 10.96 4.84 19.73
CA GLU A 65 12.01 4.76 18.74
C GLU A 65 12.63 3.37 18.71
N THR A 66 12.70 2.80 17.51
CA THR A 66 13.82 1.93 17.17
C THR A 66 14.44 2.42 15.88
N VAL A 67 15.77 2.34 15.80
CA VAL A 67 16.54 2.68 14.59
C VAL A 67 16.07 1.88 13.34
N LYS A 68 15.30 0.79 13.52
CA LYS A 68 14.87 -0.11 12.43
C LYS A 68 13.37 -0.03 12.09
N ASN A 69 12.48 0.21 13.05
CA ASN A 69 11.02 0.25 12.86
C ASN A 69 10.42 1.34 13.78
N PRO A 70 10.40 2.62 13.36
CA PRO A 70 9.83 3.69 14.17
C PRO A 70 8.30 3.54 14.27
N LEU A 71 7.77 3.63 15.49
CA LEU A 71 6.35 3.81 15.76
C LEU A 71 6.17 5.12 16.53
N GLU A 72 5.48 6.07 15.92
CA GLU A 72 5.25 7.40 16.48
C GLU A 72 3.76 7.65 16.60
N PHE A 73 3.28 7.80 17.83
CA PHE A 73 1.88 8.08 18.12
C PHE A 73 1.68 9.58 18.38
N VAL A 74 0.48 10.06 18.06
CA VAL A 74 0.02 11.39 18.44
C VAL A 74 -1.08 11.23 19.49
N GLY A 75 -0.85 11.75 20.69
CA GLY A 75 -1.79 11.73 21.82
C GLY A 75 -3.11 12.40 21.46
N GLY A 76 -4.22 11.81 21.91
CA GLY A 76 -5.57 12.28 21.59
C GLY A 76 -5.98 12.12 20.12
N SER A 77 -5.09 11.62 19.25
CA SER A 77 -5.31 11.49 17.82
C SER A 77 -5.38 10.02 17.40
N ARG A 78 -5.98 9.78 16.23
CA ARG A 78 -5.93 8.51 15.51
C ARG A 78 -4.69 8.40 14.62
N GLU A 79 -3.93 9.47 14.46
CA GLU A 79 -2.71 9.48 13.63
C GLU A 79 -1.57 8.70 14.30
N VAL A 80 -0.91 7.87 13.50
CA VAL A 80 0.30 7.15 13.87
C VAL A 80 1.24 7.09 12.67
N VAL A 81 2.55 7.22 12.88
CA VAL A 81 3.55 6.93 11.85
C VAL A 81 4.15 5.56 12.16
N ILE A 82 4.06 4.64 11.21
CA ILE A 82 4.60 3.28 11.34
C ILE A 82 5.59 3.07 10.21
N ASN A 83 6.83 2.76 10.56
CA ASN A 83 7.91 2.51 9.58
C ASN A 83 8.12 3.67 8.60
N GLY A 84 7.95 4.91 9.08
CA GLY A 84 8.13 6.14 8.30
C GLY A 84 7.01 6.43 7.29
N ALA A 85 5.87 5.74 7.38
CA ALA A 85 4.65 6.06 6.64
C ALA A 85 3.53 6.41 7.62
N ARG A 86 2.79 7.49 7.35
CA ARG A 86 1.62 7.88 8.11
C ARG A 86 0.51 6.83 7.97
N SER A 87 -0.26 6.64 9.02
CA SER A 87 -1.35 5.67 9.13
C SER A 87 -2.40 6.14 10.13
N TRP A 88 -3.59 5.54 10.08
CA TRP A 88 -4.69 5.83 11.00
C TRP A 88 -5.07 4.62 11.84
N LEU A 89 -5.09 4.81 13.15
CA LEU A 89 -5.75 3.95 14.12
C LEU A 89 -7.28 3.99 13.93
N CYS A 90 -7.94 2.92 14.35
CA CYS A 90 -9.38 2.78 14.47
C CYS A 90 -9.92 3.67 15.59
N PHE A 91 -9.18 3.78 16.70
CA PHE A 91 -9.55 4.59 17.86
C PHE A 91 -8.39 5.50 18.24
N PRO A 92 -8.65 6.67 18.86
CA PRO A 92 -7.58 7.57 19.27
C PRO A 92 -6.68 6.92 20.31
N LEU A 93 -5.41 7.34 20.33
CA LEU A 93 -4.53 7.09 21.47
C LEU A 93 -5.08 7.83 22.68
N ILE A 94 -5.42 7.11 23.74
CA ILE A 94 -5.95 7.70 24.97
C ILE A 94 -4.91 7.64 26.07
N GLU A 95 -4.99 8.57 27.01
CA GLU A 95 -4.20 8.56 28.23
C GLU A 95 -5.11 8.22 29.42
N GLN A 96 -4.67 7.29 30.26
CA GLN A 96 -5.32 6.98 31.53
C GLN A 96 -4.26 6.63 32.57
N ASP A 97 -4.37 7.25 33.76
CA ASP A 97 -3.45 7.03 34.89
C ASP A 97 -1.97 7.23 34.51
N GLY A 98 -1.69 8.24 33.67
CA GLY A 98 -0.34 8.56 33.17
C GLY A 98 0.23 7.55 32.17
N LYS A 99 -0.60 6.66 31.61
CA LYS A 99 -0.21 5.68 30.60
C LYS A 99 -0.96 5.91 29.30
N PHE A 100 -0.23 5.83 28.19
CA PHE A 100 -0.81 5.85 26.86
C PHE A 100 -1.29 4.47 26.44
N LEU A 101 -2.53 4.41 25.97
CA LEU A 101 -3.25 3.18 25.67
C LEU A 101 -3.67 3.14 24.21
N VAL A 102 -3.41 2.00 23.57
CA VAL A 102 -3.85 1.69 22.21
C VAL A 102 -4.93 0.61 22.28
N SER A 103 -5.98 0.75 21.47
CA SER A 103 -7.05 -0.26 21.44
C SER A 103 -6.52 -1.63 21.01
N ARG A 104 -7.06 -2.70 21.58
CA ARG A 104 -6.74 -4.07 21.15
C ARG A 104 -7.04 -4.30 19.67
N THR A 105 -8.10 -3.67 19.17
CA THR A 105 -8.44 -3.67 17.74
C THR A 105 -7.28 -3.11 16.92
N ASP A 106 -6.69 -1.99 17.32
CA ASP A 106 -5.58 -1.37 16.61
C ASP A 106 -4.30 -2.18 16.69
N VAL A 107 -4.00 -2.80 17.83
CA VAL A 107 -2.85 -3.72 17.92
C VAL A 107 -3.00 -4.86 16.90
N ALA A 108 -4.20 -5.46 16.80
CA ALA A 108 -4.44 -6.62 15.95
C ALA A 108 -4.67 -6.29 14.47
N LYS A 109 -5.28 -5.13 14.19
CA LYS A 109 -5.78 -4.76 12.85
C LYS A 109 -4.97 -3.64 12.21
N THR A 110 -4.20 -2.86 12.95
CA THR A 110 -3.41 -1.74 12.40
C THR A 110 -1.93 -1.99 12.59
N ILE A 111 -1.47 -2.16 13.84
CA ILE A 111 -0.05 -2.28 14.16
C ILE A 111 0.53 -3.61 13.66
N GLU A 112 -0.10 -4.75 13.96
CA GLU A 112 0.46 -6.05 13.56
C GLU A 112 0.66 -6.17 12.03
N PRO A 113 -0.33 -5.85 11.17
CA PRO A 113 -0.14 -5.95 9.72
C PRO A 113 0.85 -4.95 9.14
N LEU A 114 1.06 -3.78 9.77
CA LEU A 114 1.98 -2.74 9.28
C LEU A 114 3.41 -2.92 9.79
N VAL A 115 3.59 -3.39 11.02
CA VAL A 115 4.92 -3.62 11.60
C VAL A 115 5.49 -4.97 11.15
N ARG A 116 4.65 -6.01 11.07
CA ARG A 116 5.07 -7.37 10.69
C ARG A 116 4.16 -7.96 9.61
N PRO A 117 4.06 -7.34 8.42
CA PRO A 117 3.23 -7.84 7.32
C PRO A 117 3.52 -9.31 6.95
N HIS A 118 4.78 -9.75 7.10
CA HIS A 118 5.20 -11.14 6.82
C HIS A 118 4.61 -12.18 7.78
N ARG A 119 4.06 -11.74 8.92
CA ARG A 119 3.37 -12.60 9.91
C ARG A 119 1.86 -12.60 9.74
N VAL A 120 1.31 -11.80 8.83
CA VAL A 120 -0.13 -11.83 8.55
C VAL A 120 -0.49 -13.21 7.99
N PRO A 121 -1.45 -13.92 8.61
CA PRO A 121 -1.84 -15.24 8.15
C PRO A 121 -2.52 -15.16 6.78
N ASN A 122 -2.39 -16.21 5.98
CA ASN A 122 -3.09 -16.35 4.71
C ASN A 122 -2.88 -15.16 3.74
N VAL A 123 -1.72 -14.50 3.77
CA VAL A 123 -1.22 -13.74 2.61
C VAL A 123 -0.90 -14.80 1.54
N GLY A 124 -1.95 -15.22 0.82
CA GLY A 124 -1.92 -16.36 -0.10
C GLY A 124 -1.08 -16.09 -1.33
N ASN A 125 -0.75 -17.14 -2.09
CA ASN A 125 -0.03 -17.00 -3.35
C ASN A 125 -0.85 -16.11 -4.30
N VAL A 126 -0.32 -14.94 -4.66
CA VAL A 126 -1.01 -14.00 -5.55
C VAL A 126 -0.64 -14.32 -6.98
N GLU A 127 -1.55 -14.98 -7.70
CA GLU A 127 -1.36 -15.31 -9.12
C GLU A 127 -2.09 -14.31 -10.02
N THR A 128 -3.10 -13.64 -9.47
CA THR A 128 -3.97 -12.73 -10.21
C THR A 128 -4.05 -11.36 -9.56
N VAL A 129 -4.01 -10.30 -10.36
CA VAL A 129 -4.31 -8.94 -9.93
C VAL A 129 -5.55 -8.47 -10.67
N VAL A 130 -6.60 -8.12 -9.93
CA VAL A 130 -7.78 -7.47 -10.48
C VAL A 130 -7.59 -5.97 -10.34
N LEU A 131 -7.44 -5.29 -11.48
CA LEU A 131 -7.29 -3.85 -11.56
C LEU A 131 -8.64 -3.19 -11.82
N ASP A 132 -8.99 -2.24 -10.97
CA ASP A 132 -10.25 -1.51 -11.06
C ASP A 132 -10.00 -0.03 -11.31
N PRO A 133 -9.93 0.41 -12.57
CA PRO A 133 -9.92 1.83 -12.86
C PRO A 133 -11.30 2.43 -12.50
N GLY A 134 -11.30 3.35 -11.52
CA GLY A 134 -12.51 3.98 -11.00
C GLY A 134 -13.39 4.60 -12.08
N HIS A 135 -14.69 4.75 -11.79
CA HIS A 135 -15.65 5.43 -12.66
C HIS A 135 -15.79 4.79 -14.07
N GLY A 136 -16.16 5.56 -15.09
CA GLY A 136 -16.28 5.12 -16.49
C GLY A 136 -17.65 5.42 -17.09
N GLY A 137 -17.68 5.63 -18.41
CA GLY A 137 -18.90 5.94 -19.15
C GLY A 137 -19.51 7.27 -18.68
N HIS A 138 -20.75 7.21 -18.19
CA HIS A 138 -21.47 8.39 -17.69
C HIS A 138 -20.88 8.95 -16.40
N ASP A 139 -20.22 8.10 -15.61
CA ASP A 139 -19.58 8.50 -14.35
C ASP A 139 -18.17 8.98 -14.69
N LYS A 140 -17.96 10.29 -14.58
CA LYS A 140 -16.67 10.93 -14.91
C LYS A 140 -15.68 10.86 -13.75
N GLY A 141 -16.17 10.61 -12.52
CA GLY A 141 -15.44 10.94 -11.31
C GLY A 141 -15.15 12.43 -11.21
N ALA A 142 -14.11 12.79 -10.47
CA ALA A 142 -13.63 14.16 -10.38
C ALA A 142 -13.16 14.69 -11.74
N VAL A 143 -13.30 16.00 -11.96
CA VAL A 143 -12.97 16.65 -13.24
C VAL A 143 -12.06 17.84 -12.98
N CYS A 144 -11.01 17.99 -13.79
CA CYS A 144 -10.12 19.14 -13.78
C CYS A 144 -10.02 19.75 -15.19
N ARG A 145 -9.27 20.85 -15.32
CA ARG A 145 -9.06 21.53 -16.62
C ARG A 145 -8.38 20.67 -17.71
N TYR A 146 -7.78 19.54 -17.34
CA TYR A 146 -7.03 18.68 -18.25
C TYR A 146 -7.78 17.39 -18.62
N GLY A 147 -8.85 17.03 -17.92
CA GLY A 147 -9.56 15.77 -18.14
C GLY A 147 -10.40 15.32 -16.96
N SER A 148 -10.89 14.09 -17.05
CA SER A 148 -11.70 13.46 -15.99
C SER A 148 -10.99 12.28 -15.36
N GLU A 149 -11.29 12.02 -14.09
CA GLU A 149 -10.70 10.95 -13.28
C GLU A 149 -10.79 9.59 -13.97
N LYS A 150 -11.93 9.27 -14.58
CA LYS A 150 -12.13 8.01 -15.31
C LYS A 150 -11.07 7.76 -16.39
N ASP A 151 -10.56 8.80 -17.04
CA ASP A 151 -9.59 8.69 -18.13
C ASP A 151 -8.19 8.47 -17.55
N PHE A 152 -7.83 9.22 -16.51
CA PHE A 152 -6.56 9.08 -15.82
C PHE A 152 -6.43 7.73 -15.12
N ALA A 153 -7.49 7.29 -14.42
CA ALA A 153 -7.52 5.99 -13.74
C ALA A 153 -7.37 4.83 -14.74
N LEU A 154 -8.05 4.91 -15.90
CA LEU A 154 -7.93 3.90 -16.95
C LEU A 154 -6.52 3.85 -17.54
N ASP A 155 -5.90 5.02 -17.77
CA ASP A 155 -4.53 5.10 -18.30
C ASP A 155 -3.51 4.48 -17.33
N VAL A 156 -3.60 4.78 -16.02
CA VAL A 156 -2.76 4.13 -15.00
C VAL A 156 -2.99 2.63 -14.95
N ALA A 157 -4.25 2.18 -14.96
CA ALA A 157 -4.57 0.75 -14.93
C ALA A 157 -4.00 -0.01 -16.12
N ARG A 158 -4.03 0.56 -17.34
CA ARG A 158 -3.45 -0.05 -18.54
C ARG A 158 -1.93 -0.17 -18.45
N LYS A 159 -1.25 0.89 -17.97
CA LYS A 159 0.21 0.86 -17.73
C LYS A 159 0.58 -0.20 -16.69
N LEU A 160 -0.16 -0.23 -15.58
CA LEU A 160 0.04 -1.20 -14.52
C LEU A 160 -0.23 -2.63 -14.99
N CYS A 161 -1.25 -2.84 -15.83
CA CYS A 161 -1.55 -4.12 -16.45
C CYS A 161 -0.34 -4.65 -17.23
N ALA A 162 0.22 -3.84 -18.14
CA ALA A 162 1.39 -4.22 -18.91
C ALA A 162 2.59 -4.57 -18.01
N LEU A 163 2.86 -3.75 -16.99
CA LEU A 163 3.95 -3.99 -16.03
C LEU A 163 3.77 -5.29 -15.23
N LEU A 164 2.55 -5.62 -14.81
CA LEU A 164 2.29 -6.84 -14.02
C LEU A 164 2.33 -8.10 -14.89
N GLN A 165 1.91 -8.00 -16.15
CA GLN A 165 1.98 -9.12 -17.10
C GLN A 165 3.43 -9.51 -17.41
N THR A 166 4.35 -8.54 -17.56
CA THR A 166 5.78 -8.87 -17.76
C THR A 166 6.41 -9.55 -16.56
N LYS A 167 5.80 -9.42 -15.38
CA LYS A 167 6.18 -10.07 -14.12
C LYS A 167 5.55 -11.45 -13.94
N GLY A 168 4.81 -11.93 -14.95
CA GLY A 168 4.17 -13.24 -14.96
C GLY A 168 2.86 -13.31 -14.16
N LEU A 169 2.32 -12.18 -13.71
CA LEU A 169 1.03 -12.13 -13.02
C LEU A 169 -0.11 -12.08 -14.03
N ARG A 170 -1.18 -12.83 -13.76
CA ARG A 170 -2.43 -12.70 -14.52
C ARG A 170 -3.11 -11.39 -14.13
N VAL A 171 -3.57 -10.61 -15.10
CA VAL A 171 -4.29 -9.36 -14.83
C VAL A 171 -5.71 -9.45 -15.37
N ILE A 172 -6.69 -9.03 -14.57
CA ILE A 172 -8.07 -8.83 -15.00
C ILE A 172 -8.41 -7.36 -14.75
N MET A 173 -8.94 -6.65 -15.74
CA MET A 173 -9.42 -5.29 -15.55
C MET A 173 -10.95 -5.30 -15.39
N THR A 174 -11.50 -4.55 -14.44
CA THR A 174 -12.96 -4.42 -14.30
C THR A 174 -13.58 -3.72 -15.52
N ARG A 175 -12.83 -2.79 -16.13
CA ARG A 175 -13.11 -2.22 -17.45
C ARG A 175 -11.81 -1.98 -18.22
N GLU A 176 -11.86 -2.21 -19.52
CA GLU A 176 -10.74 -1.98 -20.45
C GLU A 176 -10.96 -0.76 -21.35
N GLY A 177 -12.14 -0.15 -21.28
CA GLY A 177 -12.54 1.02 -22.04
C GLY A 177 -13.35 2.03 -21.21
N ASP A 178 -13.90 3.03 -21.89
CA ASP A 178 -14.73 4.07 -21.27
C ASP A 178 -16.20 3.64 -21.21
N TYR A 179 -16.51 2.73 -20.28
CA TYR A 179 -17.87 2.33 -19.95
C TYR A 179 -18.03 2.18 -18.44
N PHE A 180 -19.25 2.38 -17.97
CA PHE A 180 -19.57 2.28 -16.55
C PHE A 180 -19.66 0.81 -16.13
N VAL A 181 -19.11 0.49 -14.96
CA VAL A 181 -19.27 -0.82 -14.29
C VAL A 181 -19.82 -0.57 -12.89
N PRO A 182 -20.97 -1.17 -12.51
CA PRO A 182 -21.51 -1.05 -11.17
C PRO A 182 -20.55 -1.55 -10.08
N LEU A 183 -20.59 -0.93 -8.89
CA LEU A 183 -19.64 -1.21 -7.81
C LEU A 183 -19.70 -2.66 -7.31
N ASP A 184 -20.89 -3.25 -7.25
CA ASP A 184 -21.09 -4.64 -6.89
C ASP A 184 -20.54 -5.59 -7.96
N VAL A 185 -20.69 -5.26 -9.24
CA VAL A 185 -20.11 -6.01 -10.36
C VAL A 185 -18.58 -5.99 -10.30
N ARG A 186 -17.96 -4.85 -9.99
CA ARG A 186 -16.49 -4.75 -9.77
C ARG A 186 -16.03 -5.73 -8.69
N ALA A 187 -16.74 -5.78 -7.57
CA ALA A 187 -16.45 -6.72 -6.48
C ALA A 187 -16.73 -8.19 -6.88
N GLN A 188 -17.77 -8.46 -7.67
CA GLN A 188 -18.05 -9.80 -8.18
C GLN A 188 -16.93 -10.33 -9.08
N ILE A 189 -16.38 -9.49 -9.96
CA ILE A 189 -15.21 -9.83 -10.80
C ILE A 189 -14.02 -10.21 -9.90
N ALA A 190 -13.74 -9.41 -8.88
CA ALA A 190 -12.67 -9.68 -7.92
C ALA A 190 -12.86 -11.01 -7.18
N ASN A 191 -14.07 -11.25 -6.69
CA ASN A 191 -14.45 -12.44 -5.93
C ASN A 191 -14.45 -13.73 -6.76
N ALA A 192 -14.71 -13.64 -8.07
CA ALA A 192 -14.68 -14.77 -8.98
C ALA A 192 -13.24 -15.17 -9.39
N ALA A 193 -12.28 -14.25 -9.26
CA ALA A 193 -10.89 -14.52 -9.60
C ALA A 193 -10.19 -15.35 -8.50
N ARG A 194 -9.59 -16.47 -8.88
CA ARG A 194 -8.78 -17.30 -7.96
C ARG A 194 -7.45 -16.63 -7.65
N ASN A 195 -6.96 -16.86 -6.43
CA ASN A 195 -5.62 -16.43 -5.98
C ASN A 195 -5.35 -14.96 -6.34
N SER A 196 -6.34 -14.11 -6.07
CA SER A 196 -6.37 -12.74 -6.54
C SER A 196 -6.19 -11.73 -5.43
N ILE A 197 -5.71 -10.55 -5.81
CA ILE A 197 -5.87 -9.31 -5.06
C ILE A 197 -6.65 -8.30 -5.91
N PHE A 198 -7.23 -7.30 -5.27
CA PHE A 198 -7.99 -6.23 -5.91
C PHE A 198 -7.33 -4.87 -5.65
N VAL A 199 -7.07 -4.12 -6.71
CA VAL A 199 -6.46 -2.79 -6.64
C VAL A 199 -7.32 -1.82 -7.44
N SER A 200 -8.06 -0.97 -6.71
CA SER A 200 -8.83 0.13 -7.31
C SER A 200 -7.98 1.38 -7.40
N ILE A 201 -8.08 2.09 -8.53
CA ILE A 201 -7.25 3.25 -8.88
C ILE A 201 -8.16 4.44 -9.10
N HIS A 202 -7.93 5.49 -8.30
CA HIS A 202 -8.71 6.72 -8.24
C HIS A 202 -7.80 7.94 -8.13
N PHE A 203 -8.39 9.13 -8.32
CA PHE A 203 -7.77 10.41 -8.02
C PHE A 203 -8.75 11.27 -7.26
N ASN A 204 -8.33 11.74 -6.09
CA ASN A 204 -9.22 12.36 -5.12
C ASN A 204 -9.61 13.79 -5.55
N ALA A 205 -10.56 14.37 -4.81
CA ALA A 205 -11.02 15.73 -4.97
C ALA A 205 -11.45 16.30 -3.61
N THR A 206 -11.33 17.62 -3.47
CA THR A 206 -11.79 18.40 -2.30
C THR A 206 -12.62 19.60 -2.77
N ASN A 207 -13.16 20.37 -1.84
CA ASN A 207 -13.80 21.65 -2.14
C ASN A 207 -12.75 22.76 -2.41
N ASP A 208 -11.87 22.53 -3.39
CA ASP A 208 -10.78 23.42 -3.82
C ASP A 208 -9.76 23.79 -2.72
N ASP A 209 -9.49 22.87 -1.79
CA ASP A 209 -8.44 23.03 -0.80
C ASP A 209 -7.06 23.04 -1.49
N PRO A 210 -6.30 24.16 -1.46
CA PRO A 210 -5.01 24.27 -2.13
C PRO A 210 -3.92 23.39 -1.51
N ASP A 211 -4.13 22.90 -0.28
CA ASP A 211 -3.19 22.04 0.43
C ASP A 211 -3.54 20.54 0.30
N ALA A 212 -4.57 20.21 -0.49
CA ALA A 212 -4.96 18.84 -0.78
C ALA A 212 -4.02 18.21 -1.81
N THR A 213 -2.82 17.82 -1.38
CA THR A 213 -1.83 17.13 -2.22
C THR A 213 -1.44 15.77 -1.66
N GLY A 214 -0.89 14.92 -2.54
CA GLY A 214 -0.22 13.68 -2.19
C GLY A 214 -1.12 12.45 -2.15
N PHE A 215 -0.53 11.32 -1.77
CA PHE A 215 -1.17 10.02 -1.90
C PHE A 215 -1.92 9.61 -0.65
N GLU A 216 -3.02 8.89 -0.82
CA GLU A 216 -3.64 8.09 0.23
C GLU A 216 -4.04 6.72 -0.31
N ILE A 217 -4.12 5.74 0.60
CA ILE A 217 -4.54 4.39 0.26
C ILE A 217 -5.52 3.89 1.30
N PHE A 218 -6.58 3.24 0.85
CA PHE A 218 -7.65 2.75 1.71
C PHE A 218 -7.72 1.24 1.70
N SER A 219 -7.90 0.68 2.89
CA SER A 219 -8.29 -0.71 3.13
C SER A 219 -9.65 -0.76 3.85
N PHE A 220 -10.34 -1.90 3.79
CA PHE A 220 -11.65 -2.04 4.45
C PHE A 220 -11.57 -1.78 5.96
N THR A 221 -12.48 -1.00 6.54
CA THR A 221 -12.51 -0.75 7.99
C THR A 221 -12.89 -2.01 8.78
N PRO A 222 -12.11 -2.41 9.82
CA PRO A 222 -12.44 -3.56 10.66
C PRO A 222 -13.84 -3.45 11.29
N ARG A 223 -14.47 -4.61 11.53
CA ARG A 223 -15.73 -4.68 12.28
C ARG A 223 -15.56 -4.08 13.68
N GLY A 224 -16.54 -3.30 14.12
CA GLY A 224 -16.54 -2.61 15.40
C GLY A 224 -15.76 -1.29 15.43
N ALA A 225 -15.09 -0.92 14.33
CA ALA A 225 -14.32 0.33 14.25
C ALA A 225 -14.99 1.38 13.33
N PRO A 226 -14.81 2.68 13.61
CA PRO A 226 -15.17 3.76 12.70
C PRO A 226 -14.20 3.84 11.50
N SER A 227 -14.69 4.22 10.32
CA SER A 227 -13.80 4.56 9.19
C SER A 227 -12.95 5.79 9.54
N THR A 228 -11.91 6.07 8.76
CA THR A 228 -11.00 7.19 9.03
C THR A 228 -11.71 8.54 9.03
N SER A 229 -12.70 8.72 8.16
CA SER A 229 -13.54 9.92 8.08
C SER A 229 -14.71 9.94 9.09
N ASP A 230 -14.95 8.85 9.80
CA ASP A 230 -16.02 8.77 10.80
C ASP A 230 -15.52 9.26 12.17
N ASN A 231 -16.33 10.06 12.85
CA ASN A 231 -16.06 10.52 14.22
C ASN A 231 -16.47 9.51 15.30
N ALA A 232 -17.31 8.52 14.96
CA ALA A 232 -17.85 7.56 15.92
C ALA A 232 -18.22 6.23 15.29
N VAL A 233 -18.32 5.19 16.12
CA VAL A 233 -18.85 3.88 15.72
C VAL A 233 -20.35 4.01 15.45
N THR A 234 -20.78 3.56 14.28
CA THR A 234 -22.20 3.53 13.87
C THR A 234 -22.73 2.09 13.93
N PRO A 235 -24.07 1.87 13.92
CA PRO A 235 -24.62 0.51 13.87
C PRO A 235 -24.11 -0.32 12.68
N THR A 236 -23.86 0.33 11.54
CA THR A 236 -23.25 -0.33 10.36
C THR A 236 -21.83 -0.84 10.61
N SER A 237 -21.09 -0.24 11.55
CA SER A 237 -19.75 -0.71 11.92
C SER A 237 -19.76 -2.08 12.60
N LEU A 238 -20.88 -2.48 13.21
CA LEU A 238 -21.02 -3.76 13.91
C LEU A 238 -21.33 -4.93 12.96
N SER A 239 -21.70 -4.64 11.72
CA SER A 239 -22.08 -5.65 10.73
C SER A 239 -20.86 -6.34 10.13
N MET A 240 -20.91 -7.67 10.02
CA MET A 240 -19.96 -8.43 9.21
C MET A 240 -20.17 -8.11 7.74
N GLN A 241 -19.08 -7.89 7.01
CA GLN A 241 -19.09 -7.62 5.57
C GLN A 241 -18.09 -8.54 4.88
N ALA A 242 -18.16 -8.66 3.55
CA ALA A 242 -17.24 -9.50 2.79
C ALA A 242 -15.77 -9.12 3.04
N GLY A 243 -15.46 -7.82 3.10
CA GLY A 243 -14.09 -7.35 3.37
C GLY A 243 -13.56 -7.72 4.77
N THR A 244 -14.42 -8.07 5.73
CA THR A 244 -13.98 -8.39 7.10
C THR A 244 -13.04 -9.60 7.16
N VAL A 245 -13.19 -10.57 6.25
CA VAL A 245 -12.39 -11.80 6.28
C VAL A 245 -10.96 -11.61 5.75
N VAL A 246 -10.68 -10.48 5.10
CA VAL A 246 -9.40 -10.17 4.44
C VAL A 246 -8.81 -8.83 4.87
N ASP A 247 -9.32 -8.22 5.95
CA ASP A 247 -8.96 -6.86 6.37
C ASP A 247 -7.48 -6.69 6.80
N ASN A 248 -6.86 -7.76 7.31
CA ASN A 248 -5.45 -7.80 7.68
C ASN A 248 -4.55 -7.96 6.44
N GLN A 249 -4.95 -8.85 5.52
CA GLN A 249 -4.25 -9.08 4.25
C GLN A 249 -4.30 -7.83 3.38
N SER A 250 -5.44 -7.13 3.38
CA SER A 250 -5.63 -5.85 2.68
C SER A 250 -4.72 -4.78 3.26
N LEU A 251 -4.58 -4.68 4.58
CA LEU A 251 -3.69 -3.69 5.18
C LEU A 251 -2.21 -4.00 4.92
N ALA A 252 -1.81 -5.27 4.91
CA ALA A 252 -0.47 -5.66 4.47
C ALA A 252 -0.21 -5.32 3.00
N LEU A 253 -1.20 -5.49 2.13
CA LEU A 253 -1.14 -5.05 0.72
C LEU A 253 -1.00 -3.53 0.63
N SER A 254 -1.76 -2.77 1.44
CA SER A 254 -1.61 -1.32 1.52
C SER A 254 -0.20 -0.93 1.92
N ALA A 255 0.40 -1.57 2.93
CA ALA A 255 1.77 -1.28 3.36
C ALA A 255 2.78 -1.46 2.22
N CYS A 256 2.70 -2.59 1.49
CA CYS A 256 3.62 -2.86 0.39
C CYS A 256 3.50 -1.84 -0.74
N ILE A 257 2.29 -1.45 -1.12
CA ILE A 257 2.05 -0.44 -2.17
C ILE A 257 2.47 0.94 -1.69
N TYR A 258 2.10 1.33 -0.48
CA TYR A 258 2.25 2.70 -0.01
C TYR A 258 3.71 3.05 0.30
N HIS A 259 4.48 2.14 0.88
CA HIS A 259 5.92 2.36 1.05
C HIS A 259 6.64 2.49 -0.29
N SER A 260 6.20 1.76 -1.33
CA SER A 260 6.73 1.91 -2.68
C SER A 260 6.39 3.27 -3.30
N LEU A 261 5.14 3.74 -3.15
CA LEU A 261 4.72 5.07 -3.62
C LEU A 261 5.59 6.19 -3.03
N LEU A 262 5.66 6.28 -1.70
CA LEU A 262 6.42 7.31 -0.99
C LEU A 262 7.95 7.18 -1.14
N GLY A 263 8.41 5.98 -1.51
CA GLY A 263 9.81 5.69 -1.79
C GLY A 263 10.29 6.18 -3.15
N HIS A 264 9.41 6.11 -4.17
CA HIS A 264 9.74 6.47 -5.55
C HIS A 264 9.28 7.87 -5.96
N ILE A 265 8.22 8.37 -5.32
CA ILE A 265 7.61 9.64 -5.67
C ILE A 265 7.52 10.48 -4.39
N PRO A 266 8.23 11.62 -4.31
CA PRO A 266 8.31 12.44 -3.12
C PRO A 266 7.06 13.33 -2.96
N GLU A 267 5.88 12.71 -3.00
CA GLU A 267 4.61 13.37 -2.72
C GLU A 267 4.32 13.43 -1.21
N PHE A 268 3.34 14.26 -0.84
CA PHE A 268 2.88 14.37 0.54
C PHE A 268 2.28 13.04 1.04
N ASP A 269 2.66 12.66 2.26
CA ASP A 269 2.19 11.45 2.94
C ASP A 269 0.86 11.71 3.65
N ARG A 270 -0.25 11.37 2.99
CA ARG A 270 -1.59 11.41 3.61
C ARG A 270 -1.96 10.11 4.31
N GLY A 271 -1.11 9.09 4.25
CA GLY A 271 -1.16 7.87 5.00
C GLY A 271 -2.07 6.75 4.49
N ILE A 272 -1.92 5.63 5.18
CA ILE A 272 -2.75 4.43 5.04
C ILE A 272 -4.02 4.60 5.90
N LYS A 273 -5.18 4.51 5.26
CA LYS A 273 -6.50 4.81 5.83
C LYS A 273 -7.45 3.61 5.74
N ARG A 274 -8.59 3.73 6.44
CA ARG A 274 -9.62 2.72 6.51
C ARG A 274 -10.96 3.29 6.06
N ALA A 275 -11.64 2.65 5.10
CA ALA A 275 -12.95 3.07 4.63
C ALA A 275 -13.89 1.88 4.37
N ARG A 276 -15.20 2.15 4.35
CA ARG A 276 -16.25 1.16 3.99
C ARG A 276 -16.76 1.32 2.56
N PHE A 277 -15.91 1.81 1.66
CA PHE A 277 -16.21 1.92 0.22
C PHE A 277 -16.73 0.59 -0.33
N ALA A 278 -17.74 0.64 -1.20
CA ALA A 278 -18.44 -0.57 -1.65
C ALA A 278 -17.49 -1.60 -2.27
N VAL A 279 -16.54 -1.17 -3.10
CA VAL A 279 -15.55 -2.07 -3.73
C VAL A 279 -14.61 -2.74 -2.73
N LEU A 280 -14.36 -2.14 -1.56
CA LEU A 280 -13.58 -2.76 -0.48
C LEU A 280 -14.46 -3.63 0.43
N ARG A 281 -15.68 -3.16 0.70
CA ARG A 281 -16.64 -3.79 1.61
C ARG A 281 -17.23 -5.08 1.05
N LEU A 282 -17.46 -5.15 -0.27
CA LEU A 282 -18.11 -6.27 -0.97
C LEU A 282 -17.11 -7.32 -1.49
N THR A 283 -15.80 -7.03 -1.43
CA THR A 283 -14.75 -7.92 -1.92
C THR A 283 -14.26 -8.85 -0.81
N ARG A 284 -14.02 -10.13 -1.15
CA ARG A 284 -13.58 -11.23 -0.27
C ARG A 284 -12.11 -11.61 -0.48
N VAL A 285 -11.43 -10.92 -1.38
CA VAL A 285 -10.00 -11.04 -1.64
C VAL A 285 -9.28 -9.79 -1.12
N PRO A 286 -7.98 -9.84 -0.79
CA PRO A 286 -7.26 -8.65 -0.29
C PRO A 286 -7.43 -7.47 -1.25
N ALA A 287 -7.92 -6.34 -0.74
CA ALA A 287 -8.42 -5.25 -1.56
C ALA A 287 -7.96 -3.88 -1.06
N VAL A 288 -7.48 -3.04 -1.97
CA VAL A 288 -7.09 -1.65 -1.68
C VAL A 288 -7.67 -0.69 -2.71
N LEU A 289 -7.86 0.56 -2.31
CA LEU A 289 -8.16 1.69 -3.19
C LEU A 289 -7.04 2.71 -3.05
N VAL A 290 -6.38 3.05 -4.16
CA VAL A 290 -5.29 4.02 -4.22
C VAL A 290 -5.83 5.33 -4.77
N GLU A 291 -5.65 6.41 -4.01
CA GLU A 291 -5.84 7.78 -4.48
C GLU A 291 -4.50 8.35 -4.90
N GLY A 292 -4.32 8.52 -6.21
CA GLY A 292 -3.09 8.98 -6.83
C GLY A 292 -2.83 10.48 -6.73
N GLY A 293 -3.44 11.20 -5.78
CA GLY A 293 -3.37 12.67 -5.73
C GLY A 293 -4.71 13.32 -6.07
N PHE A 294 -4.76 14.66 -6.08
CA PHE A 294 -6.02 15.41 -6.09
C PHE A 294 -6.24 16.18 -7.39
N LEU A 295 -7.36 15.92 -8.06
CA LEU A 295 -7.71 16.60 -9.32
C LEU A 295 -8.19 18.05 -9.12
N THR A 296 -8.57 18.42 -7.90
CA THR A 296 -9.00 19.79 -7.54
C THR A 296 -7.82 20.72 -7.25
N GLU A 297 -6.67 20.17 -6.86
CA GLU A 297 -5.45 20.95 -6.66
C GLU A 297 -4.73 21.18 -8.01
N ARG A 298 -4.22 22.40 -8.24
CA ARG A 298 -3.71 22.85 -9.54
C ARG A 298 -2.36 22.23 -9.91
N GLY A 299 -1.48 22.01 -8.94
CA GLY A 299 -0.20 21.32 -9.11
C GLY A 299 -0.41 19.84 -9.41
N GLU A 300 -1.17 19.16 -8.55
CA GLU A 300 -1.52 17.74 -8.64
C GLU A 300 -2.26 17.43 -9.95
N SER A 301 -3.30 18.18 -10.30
CA SER A 301 -4.02 17.96 -11.57
C SER A 301 -3.13 18.10 -12.80
N ARG A 302 -2.08 18.94 -12.75
CA ARG A 302 -1.08 19.06 -13.82
C ARG A 302 -0.14 17.84 -13.85
N LEU A 303 0.28 17.34 -12.69
CA LEU A 303 1.06 16.11 -12.57
C LEU A 303 0.26 14.92 -13.09
N ILE A 304 -0.97 14.75 -12.62
CA ILE A 304 -1.88 13.69 -13.04
C ILE A 304 -2.14 13.74 -14.55
N ALA A 305 -2.23 14.94 -15.16
CA ALA A 305 -2.37 15.10 -16.60
C ALA A 305 -1.12 14.68 -17.40
N ASN A 306 0.06 14.67 -16.78
CA ASN A 306 1.31 14.25 -17.40
C ASN A 306 1.40 12.71 -17.50
N LYS A 307 1.59 12.20 -18.72
CA LYS A 307 1.70 10.76 -19.00
C LYS A 307 2.89 10.11 -18.28
N ASP A 308 4.05 10.77 -18.22
CA ASP A 308 5.26 10.24 -17.59
C ASP A 308 5.10 10.15 -16.07
N TRP A 309 4.34 11.07 -15.48
CA TRP A 309 3.99 11.00 -14.06
C TRP A 309 3.07 9.80 -13.80
N ARG A 310 2.08 9.54 -14.68
CA ARG A 310 1.24 8.33 -14.57
C ARG A 310 2.02 7.04 -14.83
N ASP A 311 3.05 7.06 -15.68
CA ASP A 311 4.00 5.95 -15.84
C ASP A 311 4.76 5.67 -14.54
N LYS A 312 5.24 6.71 -13.83
CA LYS A 312 5.87 6.57 -12.51
C LYS A 312 4.91 6.02 -11.45
N LEU A 313 3.68 6.52 -11.41
CA LEU A 313 2.65 6.03 -10.49
C LEU A 313 2.39 4.53 -10.70
N ALA A 314 2.15 4.11 -11.95
CA ALA A 314 1.94 2.70 -12.29
C ALA A 314 3.14 1.82 -11.93
N ALA A 315 4.37 2.29 -12.19
CA ALA A 315 5.60 1.58 -11.82
C ALA A 315 5.73 1.40 -10.31
N ALA A 316 5.48 2.45 -9.51
CA ALA A 316 5.54 2.38 -8.06
C ALA A 316 4.49 1.42 -7.47
N ILE A 317 3.25 1.44 -7.98
CA ILE A 317 2.21 0.47 -7.58
C ILE A 317 2.64 -0.96 -7.95
N SER A 318 3.19 -1.17 -9.14
CA SER A 318 3.67 -2.48 -9.61
C SER A 318 4.74 -3.07 -8.69
N VAL A 319 5.72 -2.27 -8.27
CA VAL A 319 6.76 -2.70 -7.30
C VAL A 319 6.14 -3.07 -5.95
N GLY A 320 5.16 -2.31 -5.49
CA GLY A 320 4.44 -2.63 -4.26
C GLY A 320 3.68 -3.95 -4.31
N ILE A 321 3.03 -4.24 -5.45
CA ILE A 321 2.34 -5.50 -5.68
C ILE A 321 3.33 -6.68 -5.70
N GLU A 322 4.51 -6.53 -6.32
CA GLU A 322 5.57 -7.54 -6.29
C GLU A 322 6.09 -7.81 -4.89
N ASN A 323 6.23 -6.77 -4.07
CA ASN A 323 6.61 -6.92 -2.68
C ASN A 323 5.57 -7.73 -1.91
N TYR A 324 4.28 -7.48 -2.15
CA TYR A 324 3.21 -8.28 -1.56
C TYR A 324 3.19 -9.73 -2.06
N HIS A 325 3.44 -9.96 -3.35
CA HIS A 325 3.61 -11.30 -3.89
C HIS A 325 4.82 -12.01 -3.25
N SER A 326 5.94 -11.33 -3.10
CA SER A 326 7.14 -11.85 -2.43
C SER A 326 6.91 -12.12 -0.94
N LEU A 327 6.08 -11.32 -0.28
CA LEU A 327 5.64 -11.53 1.09
C LEU A 327 4.90 -12.86 1.25
N ALA A 328 4.02 -13.17 0.30
CA ALA A 328 3.25 -14.42 0.29
C ALA A 328 4.16 -15.64 0.16
N VAL A 329 5.09 -15.59 -0.80
CA VAL A 329 5.92 -16.73 -1.22
C VAL A 329 7.18 -16.90 -0.35
N LYS A 330 7.91 -15.81 -0.09
CA LYS A 330 9.23 -15.83 0.55
C LYS A 330 9.22 -15.47 2.03
N LYS A 331 8.09 -14.97 2.55
CA LYS A 331 7.94 -14.43 3.92
C LYS A 331 8.98 -13.34 4.26
N GLN A 332 9.51 -12.67 3.25
CA GLN A 332 10.45 -11.57 3.43
C GLN A 332 9.67 -10.31 3.83
N PRO A 333 10.17 -9.52 4.80
CA PRO A 333 9.61 -8.19 5.07
C PRO A 333 9.63 -7.33 3.79
N PRO A 334 8.59 -6.53 3.53
CA PRO A 334 8.60 -5.62 2.39
C PRO A 334 9.63 -4.50 2.62
N MET A 335 10.09 -3.91 1.53
CA MET A 335 10.89 -2.69 1.61
C MET A 335 10.08 -1.54 2.22
N LEU A 336 10.72 -0.78 3.09
CA LEU A 336 10.18 0.42 3.71
C LEU A 336 10.57 1.66 2.90
N VAL A 337 9.91 2.79 3.17
CA VAL A 337 10.24 4.09 2.53
C VAL A 337 11.73 4.44 2.67
N ALA A 338 12.31 4.16 3.84
CA ALA A 338 13.72 4.37 4.08
C ALA A 338 14.63 3.48 3.20
N ASP A 339 14.23 2.26 2.88
CA ASP A 339 14.98 1.36 2.00
C ASP A 339 15.01 1.89 0.56
N TYR A 340 13.85 2.27 0.04
CA TYR A 340 13.75 2.88 -1.30
C TYR A 340 14.60 4.13 -1.43
N ARG A 341 14.51 5.04 -0.45
CA ARG A 341 15.30 6.29 -0.44
C ARG A 341 16.80 6.06 -0.29
N ARG A 342 17.23 4.95 0.33
CA ARG A 342 18.65 4.57 0.35
C ARG A 342 19.11 4.08 -1.01
N GLN A 343 18.33 3.21 -1.66
CA GLN A 343 18.69 2.66 -2.97
C GLN A 343 18.82 3.74 -4.05
N THR A 344 17.90 4.73 -4.06
CA THR A 344 17.96 5.84 -5.02
C THR A 344 19.17 6.74 -4.81
N LYS A 345 19.59 6.97 -3.55
CA LYS A 345 20.82 7.70 -3.23
C LYS A 345 22.10 6.93 -3.56
N SER A 346 22.06 5.60 -3.53
CA SER A 346 23.22 4.75 -3.84
C SER A 346 23.35 4.35 -5.31
N ALA A 347 22.33 4.62 -6.14
CA ALA A 347 22.42 4.41 -7.57
C ALA A 347 23.49 5.36 -8.15
N PRO A 348 24.44 4.88 -8.97
CA PRO A 348 25.40 5.76 -9.64
C PRO A 348 24.61 6.79 -10.43
N THR A 349 24.86 8.08 -10.18
CA THR A 349 24.45 9.12 -11.11
C THR A 349 25.17 8.81 -12.42
N GLU A 350 24.48 8.23 -13.41
CA GLU A 350 25.02 8.27 -14.75
C GLU A 350 25.32 9.74 -15.06
N PRO A 351 26.55 10.08 -15.47
CA PRO A 351 26.85 11.45 -15.80
C PRO A 351 25.89 11.85 -16.92
N VAL A 352 25.08 12.87 -16.64
CA VAL A 352 24.28 13.55 -17.66
C VAL A 352 25.28 14.06 -18.68
N ILE A 353 25.41 13.35 -19.81
CA ILE A 353 26.10 13.86 -20.98
C ILE A 353 25.29 15.09 -21.39
N ARG A 354 25.83 16.28 -21.10
CA ARG A 354 25.31 17.51 -21.66
C ARG A 354 25.49 17.41 -23.18
N GLU A 355 24.42 17.67 -23.94
CA GLU A 355 24.53 17.90 -25.39
C GLU A 355 25.57 19.00 -25.62
N GLY A 356 26.78 18.60 -26.01
CA GLY A 356 27.94 19.48 -26.09
C GLY A 356 29.28 18.75 -26.22
N ASP A 357 29.41 17.53 -25.70
CA ASP A 357 30.67 16.78 -25.72
C ASP A 357 30.62 15.51 -26.58
N LEU A 358 30.09 15.61 -27.81
CA LEU A 358 30.36 14.63 -28.86
C LEU A 358 31.66 15.01 -29.58
N LYS A 359 32.79 14.49 -29.10
CA LYS A 359 34.00 14.39 -29.92
C LYS A 359 33.84 13.26 -30.92
N GLU A 360 34.21 13.57 -32.16
CA GLU A 360 34.30 12.70 -33.33
C GLU A 360 34.74 11.26 -32.99
N ALA A 361 33.85 10.30 -33.23
CA ALA A 361 34.23 9.01 -33.76
C ALA A 361 33.02 8.27 -34.33
N ASP A 362 33.23 7.80 -35.55
CA ASP A 362 32.57 6.68 -36.22
C ASP A 362 31.30 6.95 -37.07
N LEU A 363 31.56 7.57 -38.22
CA LEU A 363 30.69 7.66 -39.41
C LEU A 363 30.66 6.33 -40.20
N SER A 364 30.35 5.19 -39.56
CA SER A 364 30.33 3.90 -40.26
C SER A 364 29.06 3.08 -40.04
N LEU A 365 27.87 3.70 -40.01
CA LEU A 365 26.61 2.94 -40.05
C LEU A 365 25.38 3.69 -40.60
N ILE A 366 25.57 4.68 -41.49
CA ILE A 366 24.46 5.37 -42.20
C ILE A 366 24.45 4.96 -43.68
N ASN A 367 24.29 3.67 -43.96
CA ASN A 367 23.83 3.21 -45.27
C ASN A 367 23.32 1.78 -45.17
N LEU A 368 22.06 1.61 -44.78
CA LEU A 368 21.20 0.55 -45.35
C LEU A 368 19.73 0.73 -44.91
N ILE A 369 18.86 0.93 -45.92
CA ILE A 369 17.41 0.63 -45.94
C ILE A 369 16.54 1.57 -45.08
N GLY A 370 15.55 2.32 -45.56
CA GLY A 370 14.73 2.22 -46.76
C GLY A 370 13.29 2.55 -46.36
N LYS A 371 12.71 3.59 -46.97
CA LYS A 371 11.38 4.17 -46.69
C LYS A 371 10.24 3.14 -46.80
N SER A 372 9.26 3.18 -45.90
CA SER A 372 7.87 2.82 -46.22
C SER A 372 6.87 3.61 -45.37
N ALA A 373 5.98 4.34 -46.04
CA ALA A 373 4.85 5.06 -45.49
C ALA A 373 3.63 4.13 -45.34
N PHE A 374 2.82 4.32 -44.30
CA PHE A 374 1.47 3.75 -44.18
C PHE A 374 0.44 4.83 -43.85
N PRO A 375 -0.80 4.75 -44.39
CA PRO A 375 -1.79 5.83 -44.32
C PRO A 375 -2.71 5.75 -43.09
N SER A 376 -3.29 6.90 -42.72
CA SER A 376 -4.21 7.12 -41.60
C SER A 376 -5.61 6.50 -41.79
N PRO A 377 -6.30 6.03 -40.73
CA PRO A 377 -7.68 5.54 -40.82
C PRO A 377 -8.74 6.67 -40.69
N GLN A 378 -9.81 6.53 -41.48
CA GLN A 378 -10.99 7.40 -41.52
C GLN A 378 -11.93 7.21 -40.30
N GLN A 379 -12.55 8.32 -39.89
CA GLN A 379 -13.66 8.38 -38.93
C GLN A 379 -14.97 7.80 -39.50
N THR A 380 -15.73 7.08 -38.70
CA THR A 380 -17.17 6.84 -38.93
C THR A 380 -17.97 7.03 -37.62
N SER A 381 -19.24 7.39 -37.80
CA SER A 381 -20.12 8.08 -36.86
C SER A 381 -20.95 7.18 -35.95
N THR A 382 -21.25 7.69 -34.76
CA THR A 382 -22.18 7.14 -33.75
C THR A 382 -23.63 7.58 -34.01
N PRO A 383 -24.64 6.78 -33.63
CA PRO A 383 -25.97 7.31 -33.33
C PRO A 383 -26.45 7.02 -31.89
N SER A 384 -26.86 8.13 -31.27
CA SER A 384 -28.01 8.43 -30.38
C SER A 384 -28.42 7.57 -29.17
N GLN A 385 -28.86 8.32 -28.16
CA GLN A 385 -29.21 8.01 -26.77
C GLN A 385 -30.59 7.33 -26.56
N ARG A 386 -30.75 6.65 -25.42
CA ARG A 386 -31.98 6.67 -24.59
C ARG A 386 -31.71 6.37 -23.10
N VAL A 387 -32.03 7.37 -22.25
CA VAL A 387 -32.80 7.37 -20.97
C VAL A 387 -32.57 6.21 -19.98
N SER A 388 -31.77 6.38 -18.92
CA SER A 388 -32.08 6.84 -17.54
C SER A 388 -32.44 5.72 -16.55
N ILE A 389 -31.79 5.69 -15.37
CA ILE A 389 -32.38 5.62 -14.01
C ILE A 389 -31.23 5.73 -12.96
N GLU A 390 -31.32 6.80 -12.16
CA GLU A 390 -30.79 7.12 -10.83
C GLU A 390 -29.63 6.32 -10.21
N SER A 391 -28.50 7.01 -10.02
CA SER A 391 -27.45 6.69 -9.04
C SER A 391 -27.31 7.84 -8.05
N ALA A 392 -27.55 7.56 -6.76
CA ALA A 392 -27.27 8.48 -5.66
C ALA A 392 -25.78 8.87 -5.62
N PRO A 393 -25.44 10.12 -5.29
CA PRO A 393 -24.06 10.59 -5.35
C PRO A 393 -23.21 9.92 -4.26
N ILE A 394 -22.06 9.42 -4.67
CA ILE A 394 -20.93 9.20 -3.76
C ILE A 394 -20.37 10.59 -3.49
N VAL A 395 -20.75 11.15 -2.34
CA VAL A 395 -20.10 12.34 -1.77
C VAL A 395 -19.03 11.83 -0.79
N PRO A 396 -17.81 12.41 -0.80
CA PRO A 396 -16.69 12.01 0.07
C PRO A 396 -16.99 12.02 1.57
#